data_AF-A0A3D0XRN7-F1
#
_entry.id   AF-A0A3D0XRN7-F1
#
_cell.length_a   1.000
_cell.length_b   1.000
_cell.length_c   1.000
_cell.angle_alpha   90.00
_cell.angle_beta   90.00
_cell.angle_gamma   90.00
#
_symmetry.space_group_name_H-M   'P 1'
#
loop_
_entity.id
_entity.type
_entity.pdbx_description
1 polymer ?
#
loop_
_entity_poly.entity_id
_entity_poly.type
_entity_poly.pdbx_seq_one_letter_code
_entity_poly.pdbx_strand_id
1 'polypeptide(L)'
;MKNIFWIIEITSCKLCSEEEIFVKFSFPKIELHLHLDGSLVLEDTWEMALQQGLVKKEDGFESFRRRMQVPQTCRNLADYLKCFQLADAVLQTPEALERASRSLLLQLSREGIIYAEVRFAPQLHCEKGMTQEQAVQAVLRGVKRAERETQIKAGVLLCAMVTTGKPDVDQQNERTFRLAAEYRKEGVAGVDLAGAETARPMEDFRTLFQLASALSLPFTIHAGEAGGPENVRTAVNFG
;
A
#
# COMPACT_ATOMS: atom_id res chain seq x y z
N MET A 1 -11.39 16.87 -14.58
CA MET A 1 -10.20 16.86 -13.70
C MET A 1 -9.76 15.41 -13.59
N LYS A 2 -8.67 15.05 -14.29
CA LYS A 2 -8.07 13.72 -14.27
C LYS A 2 -6.80 13.85 -13.43
N ASN A 3 -6.84 13.49 -12.16
CA ASN A 3 -5.68 13.27 -11.32
C ASN A 3 -6.11 12.23 -10.27
N ILE A 4 -6.01 10.95 -10.63
CA ILE A 4 -5.95 9.84 -9.67
C ILE A 4 -4.57 9.24 -9.94
N PHE A 5 -3.58 9.70 -9.19
CA PHE A 5 -2.24 9.14 -9.23
C PHE A 5 -2.17 8.09 -8.14
N TRP A 6 -2.39 6.85 -8.55
CA TRP A 6 -2.02 5.68 -7.78
C TRP A 6 -1.67 4.60 -8.79
N ILE A 7 -0.37 4.38 -8.94
CA ILE A 7 0.18 3.50 -9.96
C ILE A 7 -0.09 2.05 -9.52
N ILE A 8 -1.31 1.57 -9.80
CA ILE A 8 -1.50 0.19 -10.19
C ILE A 8 -0.85 0.09 -11.58
N GLU A 9 0.22 -0.69 -11.66
CA GLU A 9 1.08 -0.91 -12.83
C GLU A 9 2.17 0.15 -13.10
N ILE A 10 3.41 -0.14 -12.68
CA ILE A 10 4.61 0.45 -13.31
C ILE A 10 4.74 0.00 -14.78
N THR A 11 3.88 -0.91 -15.28
CA THR A 11 4.07 -1.54 -16.60
C THR A 11 2.93 -1.46 -17.62
N SER A 12 1.80 -0.75 -17.42
CA SER A 12 0.89 -0.53 -18.59
C SER A 12 -0.05 0.68 -18.50
N CYS A 13 0.48 1.88 -18.77
CA CYS A 13 -0.35 3.00 -19.20
C CYS A 13 -0.61 2.88 -20.72
N LYS A 14 -1.79 2.39 -21.12
CA LYS A 14 -2.26 2.25 -22.52
C LYS A 14 -2.51 3.58 -23.27
N LEU A 15 -1.88 4.68 -22.87
CA LEU A 15 -1.99 5.98 -23.56
C LEU A 15 -0.80 6.32 -24.46
N CYS A 16 0.22 5.47 -24.52
CA CYS A 16 1.39 5.67 -25.38
C CYS A 16 1.51 4.51 -26.39
N SER A 17 1.65 4.86 -27.66
CA SER A 17 2.01 3.95 -28.76
C SER A 17 3.33 3.21 -28.49
N GLU A 18 3.53 2.09 -29.19
CA GLU A 18 4.60 1.05 -29.07
C GLU A 18 6.08 1.51 -29.19
N GLU A 19 6.43 2.72 -28.80
CA GLU A 19 7.80 3.19 -28.61
C GLU A 19 7.93 3.78 -27.20
N GLU A 20 7.91 2.93 -26.16
CA GLU A 20 8.31 3.38 -24.82
C GLU A 20 9.81 3.66 -24.82
N ILE A 21 10.13 4.95 -24.93
CA ILE A 21 11.34 5.51 -24.34
C ILE A 21 11.21 5.24 -22.84
N PHE A 22 11.70 4.08 -22.38
CA PHE A 22 12.18 3.96 -21.01
C PHE A 22 13.22 5.07 -20.88
N VAL A 23 12.83 6.22 -20.32
CA VAL A 23 13.79 7.26 -19.98
C VAL A 23 14.64 6.66 -18.88
N LYS A 24 15.73 6.02 -19.29
CA LYS A 24 16.68 5.38 -18.40
C LYS A 24 17.48 6.50 -17.75
N PHE A 25 16.91 7.06 -16.70
CA PHE A 25 17.60 7.99 -15.83
C PHE A 25 18.82 7.28 -15.25
N SER A 26 20.00 7.84 -15.45
CA SER A 26 21.28 7.25 -15.03
C SER A 26 21.65 7.57 -13.58
N PHE A 27 20.69 7.99 -12.76
CA PHE A 27 20.88 8.32 -11.36
C PHE A 27 20.05 7.39 -10.44
N PRO A 28 20.48 7.19 -9.18
CA PRO A 28 19.72 6.38 -8.22
C PRO A 28 18.35 6.99 -7.93
N LYS A 29 17.31 6.13 -7.86
CA LYS A 29 15.93 6.54 -7.62
C LYS A 29 15.44 6.07 -6.25
N ILE A 30 14.53 6.84 -5.68
CA ILE A 30 13.87 6.53 -4.41
C ILE A 30 12.37 6.58 -4.63
N GLU A 31 11.65 5.62 -4.05
CA GLU A 31 10.19 5.57 -4.06
C GLU A 31 9.66 5.76 -2.64
N LEU A 32 8.97 6.87 -2.38
CA LEU A 32 8.47 7.17 -1.03
C LEU A 32 6.99 6.90 -0.88
N HIS A 33 6.28 6.58 -1.97
CA HIS A 33 4.84 6.50 -1.99
C HIS A 33 4.34 5.25 -2.72
N LEU A 34 4.45 4.10 -2.05
CA LEU A 34 4.15 2.81 -2.66
C LEU A 34 3.31 1.90 -1.77
N HIS A 35 2.04 1.73 -2.10
CA HIS A 35 1.16 0.76 -1.41
C HIS A 35 1.50 -0.67 -1.80
N LEU A 36 1.69 -1.55 -0.83
CA LEU A 36 1.98 -2.97 -1.06
C LEU A 36 0.83 -3.66 -1.80
N ASP A 37 -0.37 -3.55 -1.26
CA ASP A 37 -1.64 -4.06 -1.79
C ASP A 37 -2.03 -3.43 -3.14
N GLY A 38 -1.48 -2.27 -3.48
CA GLY A 38 -1.62 -1.63 -4.80
C GLY A 38 -0.54 -1.98 -5.82
N SER A 39 0.56 -2.61 -5.40
CA SER A 39 1.78 -2.79 -6.22
C SER A 39 2.22 -4.24 -6.33
N LEU A 40 1.29 -5.17 -6.24
CA LEU A 40 1.60 -6.59 -6.24
C LEU A 40 2.14 -7.06 -7.61
N VAL A 41 3.19 -7.90 -7.57
CA VAL A 41 3.72 -8.58 -8.76
C VAL A 41 2.65 -9.55 -9.27
N LEU A 42 2.15 -9.32 -10.49
CA LEU A 42 0.94 -9.98 -11.00
C LEU A 42 1.09 -11.50 -11.09
N GLU A 43 2.22 -12.00 -11.58
CA GLU A 43 2.49 -13.44 -11.74
C GLU A 43 2.50 -14.14 -10.37
N ASP A 44 3.19 -13.55 -9.40
CA ASP A 44 3.24 -14.08 -8.03
C ASP A 44 1.85 -14.04 -7.36
N THR A 45 1.10 -12.97 -7.59
CA THR A 45 -0.24 -12.80 -7.02
C THR A 45 -1.22 -13.79 -7.63
N TRP A 46 -1.11 -14.06 -8.93
CA TRP A 46 -1.90 -15.10 -9.60
C TRP A 46 -1.63 -16.48 -9.01
N GLU A 47 -0.37 -16.84 -8.78
CA GLU A 47 -0.02 -18.10 -8.14
C GLU A 47 -0.58 -18.20 -6.71
N MET A 48 -0.44 -17.14 -5.91
CA MET A 48 -1.02 -17.10 -4.56
C MET A 48 -2.55 -17.21 -4.60
N ALA A 49 -3.20 -16.53 -5.55
CA ALA A 49 -4.66 -16.59 -5.71
C ALA A 49 -5.15 -18.00 -6.09
N LEU A 50 -4.42 -18.71 -6.96
CA LEU A 50 -4.70 -20.10 -7.32
C LEU A 50 -4.53 -21.03 -6.11
N GLN A 51 -3.43 -20.89 -5.37
CA GLN A 51 -3.16 -21.71 -4.18
C GLN A 51 -4.23 -21.53 -3.10
N GLN A 52 -4.79 -20.32 -2.99
CA GLN A 52 -5.85 -20.00 -2.04
C GLN A 52 -7.27 -20.27 -2.57
N GLY A 53 -7.42 -20.74 -3.81
CA GLY A 53 -8.73 -21.01 -4.42
C GLY A 53 -9.58 -19.75 -4.70
N LEU A 54 -8.95 -18.57 -4.75
CA LEU A 54 -9.63 -17.28 -5.02
C LEU A 54 -9.95 -17.08 -6.51
N VAL A 55 -9.23 -17.81 -7.36
CA VAL A 55 -9.39 -17.84 -8.82
C VAL A 55 -9.18 -19.27 -9.32
N LYS A 56 -9.66 -19.58 -10.52
CA LYS A 56 -9.45 -20.87 -11.14
C LYS A 56 -8.49 -20.76 -12.32
N LYS A 57 -7.71 -21.82 -12.57
CA LYS A 57 -6.77 -21.82 -13.70
C LYS A 57 -7.51 -21.66 -15.04
N GLU A 58 -8.71 -22.22 -15.12
CA GLU A 58 -9.61 -22.11 -16.27
C GLU A 58 -10.05 -20.67 -16.58
N ASP A 59 -10.05 -19.77 -15.59
CA ASP A 59 -10.40 -18.35 -15.80
C ASP A 59 -9.34 -17.61 -16.65
N GLY A 60 -8.10 -18.12 -16.67
CA GLY A 60 -6.98 -17.57 -17.41
C GLY A 60 -6.32 -16.32 -16.78
N PHE A 61 -5.00 -16.20 -16.95
CA PHE A 61 -4.21 -15.11 -16.37
C PHE A 61 -4.68 -13.71 -16.82
N GLU A 62 -5.05 -13.53 -18.09
CA GLU A 62 -5.54 -12.23 -18.58
C GLU A 62 -6.85 -11.79 -17.92
N SER A 63 -7.72 -12.73 -17.52
CA SER A 63 -8.94 -12.39 -16.79
C SER A 63 -8.61 -11.89 -15.39
N PHE A 64 -7.67 -12.56 -14.72
CA PHE A 64 -7.14 -12.11 -13.43
C PHE A 64 -6.45 -10.75 -13.53
N ARG A 65 -5.57 -10.56 -14.51
CA ARG A 65 -4.86 -9.30 -14.74
C ARG A 65 -5.83 -8.13 -14.86
N ARG A 66 -6.90 -8.27 -15.63
CA ARG A 66 -7.95 -7.23 -15.76
C ARG A 66 -8.65 -6.92 -14.43
N ARG A 67 -8.79 -7.89 -13.53
CA ARG A 67 -9.40 -7.67 -12.20
C ARG A 67 -8.46 -6.97 -11.22
N MET A 68 -7.15 -7.11 -11.42
CA MET A 68 -6.10 -6.48 -10.61
C MET A 68 -5.73 -5.06 -11.10
N GLN A 69 -6.28 -4.63 -12.24
CA GLN A 69 -5.94 -3.35 -12.88
C GLN A 69 -7.11 -2.38 -12.87
N VAL A 70 -6.79 -1.08 -12.85
CA VAL A 70 -7.80 -0.03 -12.96
C VAL A 70 -8.41 -0.06 -14.36
N PRO A 71 -9.74 -0.20 -14.48
CA PRO A 71 -10.38 -0.14 -15.79
C PRO A 71 -10.32 1.29 -16.34
N GLN A 72 -10.28 1.42 -17.67
CA GLN A 72 -10.36 2.73 -18.34
C GLN A 72 -11.63 3.52 -18.00
N THR A 73 -12.64 2.86 -17.44
CA THR A 73 -13.91 3.44 -17.00
C THR A 73 -13.88 4.01 -15.58
N CYS A 74 -12.76 3.94 -14.86
CA CYS A 74 -12.61 4.49 -13.51
C CYS A 74 -12.89 6.01 -13.48
N ARG A 75 -13.82 6.44 -12.63
CA ARG A 75 -14.31 7.84 -12.61
C ARG A 75 -13.86 8.65 -11.40
N ASN A 76 -13.57 7.97 -10.28
CA ASN A 76 -13.28 8.60 -9.00
C ASN A 76 -12.49 7.63 -8.10
N LEU A 77 -12.01 8.12 -6.95
CA LEU A 77 -11.26 7.34 -5.97
C LEU A 77 -12.04 6.11 -5.47
N ALA A 78 -13.35 6.22 -5.27
CA ALA A 78 -14.14 5.09 -4.78
C ALA A 78 -14.22 3.93 -5.80
N ASP A 79 -14.27 4.22 -7.10
CA ASP A 79 -14.19 3.20 -8.15
C ASP A 79 -12.79 2.57 -8.21
N TYR A 80 -11.75 3.39 -8.05
CA TYR A 80 -10.35 2.94 -8.02
C TYR A 80 -10.10 1.94 -6.88
N LEU A 81 -10.58 2.25 -5.66
CA LEU A 81 -10.40 1.40 -4.48
C LEU A 81 -11.06 0.01 -4.62
N LYS A 82 -11.99 -0.19 -5.55
CA LYS A 82 -12.58 -1.52 -5.81
C LYS A 82 -11.55 -2.51 -6.38
N CYS A 83 -10.50 -2.02 -7.03
CA CYS A 83 -9.42 -2.87 -7.56
C CYS A 83 -8.61 -3.56 -6.45
N PHE A 84 -8.64 -3.04 -5.22
CA PHE A 84 -7.94 -3.61 -4.07
C PHE A 84 -8.63 -4.86 -3.52
N GLN A 85 -9.92 -5.08 -3.79
CA GLN A 85 -10.67 -6.19 -3.19
C GLN A 85 -10.03 -7.56 -3.42
N LEU A 86 -9.52 -7.83 -4.62
CA LEU A 86 -8.85 -9.09 -4.91
C LEU A 86 -7.44 -9.13 -4.33
N ALA A 87 -6.71 -8.01 -4.35
CA ALA A 87 -5.40 -7.90 -3.72
C ALA A 87 -5.50 -8.20 -2.21
N ASP A 88 -6.41 -7.53 -1.51
CA ASP A 88 -6.67 -7.72 -0.09
C ASP A 88 -7.05 -9.16 0.22
N ALA A 89 -7.90 -9.78 -0.60
CA ALA A 89 -8.30 -11.18 -0.44
C ALA A 89 -7.13 -12.16 -0.53
N VAL A 90 -6.15 -11.87 -1.41
CA VAL A 90 -4.92 -12.68 -1.56
C VAL A 90 -3.98 -12.50 -0.38
N LEU A 91 -3.94 -11.32 0.24
CA LEU A 91 -2.99 -10.98 1.30
C LEU A 91 -3.45 -11.34 2.73
N GLN A 92 -4.39 -12.28 2.87
CA GLN A 92 -4.94 -12.67 4.17
C GLN A 92 -4.11 -13.72 4.93
N THR A 93 -2.86 -14.01 4.54
CA THR A 93 -1.96 -14.91 5.26
C THR A 93 -0.56 -14.33 5.43
N PRO A 94 0.19 -14.72 6.48
CA PRO A 94 1.56 -14.27 6.67
C PRO A 94 2.47 -14.61 5.49
N GLU A 95 2.30 -15.78 4.88
CA GLU A 95 3.11 -16.24 3.74
C GLU A 95 2.85 -15.37 2.50
N ALA A 96 1.60 -14.96 2.28
CA ALA A 96 1.24 -14.11 1.17
C ALA A 96 1.82 -12.69 1.31
N LEU A 97 1.73 -12.09 2.51
CA LEU A 97 2.32 -10.78 2.80
C LEU A 97 3.85 -10.79 2.70
N GLU A 98 4.50 -11.84 3.22
CA GLU A 98 5.95 -12.00 3.12
C GLU A 98 6.40 -12.16 1.67
N ARG A 99 5.69 -12.98 0.88
CA ARG A 99 5.97 -13.15 -0.55
C ARG A 99 5.76 -11.84 -1.31
N ALA A 100 4.63 -11.17 -1.12
CA ALA A 100 4.28 -9.93 -1.81
C ALA A 100 5.32 -8.84 -1.57
N SER A 101 5.67 -8.57 -0.30
CA SER A 101 6.63 -7.53 0.07
C SER A 101 8.05 -7.82 -0.45
N ARG A 102 8.48 -9.09 -0.41
CA ARG A 102 9.74 -9.50 -1.02
C ARG A 102 9.73 -9.27 -2.52
N SER A 103 8.72 -9.77 -3.22
CA SER A 103 8.68 -9.74 -4.69
C SER A 103 8.59 -8.31 -5.24
N LEU A 104 7.85 -7.43 -4.55
CA LEU A 104 7.82 -6.00 -4.86
C LEU A 104 9.23 -5.38 -4.82
N LEU A 105 9.97 -5.59 -3.74
CA LEU A 105 11.32 -5.02 -3.60
C LEU A 105 12.33 -5.62 -4.59
N LEU A 106 12.20 -6.90 -4.95
CA LEU A 106 13.00 -7.50 -6.02
C LEU A 106 12.74 -6.82 -7.36
N GLN A 107 11.47 -6.51 -7.67
CA GLN A 107 11.10 -5.80 -8.89
C GLN A 107 11.65 -4.36 -8.88
N LEU A 108 11.43 -3.61 -7.82
CA LEU A 108 11.94 -2.24 -7.68
C LEU A 108 13.47 -2.18 -7.80
N SER A 109 14.17 -3.15 -7.22
CA SER A 109 15.63 -3.24 -7.36
C SER A 109 16.07 -3.44 -8.82
N ARG A 110 15.35 -4.24 -9.62
CA ARG A 110 15.61 -4.42 -11.06
C ARG A 110 15.36 -3.15 -11.86
N GLU A 111 14.42 -2.33 -11.40
CA GLU A 111 14.10 -1.02 -11.98
C GLU A 111 15.08 0.09 -11.54
N GLY A 112 16.07 -0.22 -10.70
CA GLY A 112 17.09 0.72 -10.24
C GLY A 112 16.65 1.63 -9.09
N ILE A 113 15.59 1.26 -8.37
CA ILE A 113 15.23 1.90 -7.09
C ILE A 113 16.22 1.43 -6.01
N ILE A 114 16.80 2.38 -5.29
CA ILE A 114 17.78 2.10 -4.22
C ILE A 114 17.18 2.19 -2.82
N TYR A 115 16.08 2.93 -2.64
CA TYR A 115 15.34 3.01 -1.39
C TYR A 115 13.84 3.07 -1.67
N ALA A 116 13.03 2.35 -0.87
CA ALA A 116 11.59 2.41 -0.93
C ALA A 116 10.92 2.54 0.45
N GLU A 117 9.88 3.35 0.57
CA GLU A 117 8.96 3.32 1.71
C GLU A 117 7.67 2.63 1.28
N VAL A 118 7.55 1.34 1.65
CA VAL A 118 6.40 0.50 1.35
C VAL A 118 5.34 0.72 2.42
N ARG A 119 4.12 1.07 2.02
CA ARG A 119 3.02 1.36 2.93
C ARG A 119 1.89 0.35 2.77
N PHE A 120 1.22 0.01 3.87
CA PHE A 120 0.04 -0.86 3.85
C PHE A 120 -0.77 -0.68 5.14
N ALA A 121 -2.05 -1.05 5.13
CA ALA A 121 -2.91 -1.01 6.31
C ALA A 121 -3.02 -2.41 6.95
N PRO A 122 -2.33 -2.71 8.07
CA PRO A 122 -2.31 -4.06 8.65
C PRO A 122 -3.71 -4.60 8.98
N GLN A 123 -4.62 -3.71 9.37
CA GLN A 123 -6.01 -4.04 9.72
C GLN A 123 -6.82 -4.63 8.55
N LEU A 124 -6.44 -4.36 7.29
CA LEU A 124 -7.13 -4.92 6.11
C LEU A 124 -6.79 -6.40 5.88
N HIS A 125 -5.79 -6.93 6.57
CA HIS A 125 -5.30 -8.30 6.39
C HIS A 125 -5.69 -9.23 7.55
N CYS A 126 -6.75 -8.87 8.28
CA CYS A 126 -7.17 -9.59 9.50
C CYS A 126 -8.43 -10.47 9.31
N GLU A 127 -9.00 -10.56 8.11
CA GLU A 127 -10.30 -11.25 7.88
C GLU A 127 -10.24 -12.76 8.11
N LYS A 128 -9.06 -13.38 7.99
CA LYS A 128 -8.84 -14.83 8.23
C LYS A 128 -8.21 -15.13 9.60
N GLY A 129 -8.33 -14.22 10.57
CA GLY A 129 -7.88 -14.41 11.95
C GLY A 129 -6.42 -14.06 12.23
N MET A 130 -5.70 -13.51 11.24
CA MET A 130 -4.38 -12.91 11.44
C MET A 130 -4.50 -11.61 12.23
N THR A 131 -3.63 -11.37 13.20
CA THR A 131 -3.57 -10.07 13.90
C THR A 131 -2.81 -9.04 13.06
N GLN A 132 -3.05 -7.75 13.30
CA GLN A 132 -2.26 -6.68 12.68
C GLN A 132 -0.75 -6.87 12.91
N GLU A 133 -0.37 -7.34 14.11
CA GLU A 133 1.03 -7.60 14.45
C GLU A 133 1.64 -8.70 13.57
N GLN A 134 0.91 -9.80 13.37
CA GLN A 134 1.35 -10.88 12.49
C GLN A 134 1.51 -10.39 11.03
N ALA A 135 0.62 -9.50 10.58
CA ALA A 135 0.71 -8.88 9.26
C ALA A 135 1.97 -7.99 9.14
N VAL A 136 2.24 -7.13 10.13
CA VAL A 136 3.46 -6.29 10.20
C VAL A 136 4.72 -7.16 10.20
N GLN A 137 4.77 -8.18 11.04
CA GLN A 137 5.90 -9.11 11.09
C GLN A 137 6.13 -9.80 9.75
N ALA A 138 5.07 -10.21 9.05
CA ALA A 138 5.16 -10.85 7.73
C ALA A 138 5.76 -9.94 6.67
N VAL A 139 5.27 -8.70 6.57
CA VAL A 139 5.82 -7.69 5.66
C VAL A 139 7.30 -7.41 5.98
N LEU A 140 7.64 -7.22 7.26
CA LEU A 140 9.03 -6.98 7.67
C LEU A 140 9.96 -8.15 7.34
N ARG A 141 9.48 -9.41 7.42
CA ARG A 141 10.27 -10.58 6.98
C ARG A 141 10.54 -10.54 5.48
N GLY A 142 9.53 -10.21 4.67
CA GLY A 142 9.67 -10.13 3.22
C GLY A 142 10.61 -9.00 2.80
N VAL A 143 10.51 -7.85 3.46
CA VAL A 143 11.47 -6.73 3.32
C VAL A 143 12.89 -7.17 3.63
N LYS A 144 13.14 -7.71 4.84
CA LYS A 144 14.48 -8.18 5.25
C LYS A 144 15.05 -9.22 4.29
N ARG A 145 14.20 -10.06 3.71
CA ARG A 145 14.63 -11.06 2.74
C ARG A 145 15.05 -10.41 1.41
N ALA A 146 14.27 -9.47 0.88
CA ALA A 146 14.65 -8.74 -0.32
C ALA A 146 15.94 -7.92 -0.14
N GLU A 147 16.14 -7.28 1.02
CA GLU A 147 17.37 -6.54 1.33
C GLU A 147 18.62 -7.43 1.44
N ARG A 148 18.46 -8.74 1.67
CA ARG A 148 19.57 -9.72 1.63
C ARG A 148 19.87 -10.21 0.22
N GLU A 149 18.86 -10.24 -0.63
CA GLU A 149 18.95 -10.76 -2.00
C GLU A 149 19.35 -9.66 -3.00
N THR A 150 19.25 -8.39 -2.61
CA THR A 150 19.49 -7.22 -3.49
C THR A 150 20.21 -6.10 -2.72
N GLN A 151 20.41 -4.95 -3.37
CA GLN A 151 21.01 -3.76 -2.74
C GLN A 151 19.97 -2.72 -2.30
N ILE A 152 18.67 -2.96 -2.56
CA ILE A 152 17.62 -2.02 -2.16
C ILE A 152 17.53 -1.95 -0.63
N LYS A 153 17.23 -0.77 -0.11
CA LYS A 153 16.82 -0.56 1.28
C LYS A 153 15.35 -0.22 1.35
N ALA A 154 14.67 -0.60 2.42
CA ALA A 154 13.27 -0.23 2.57
C ALA A 154 12.84 0.07 4.00
N GLY A 155 11.97 1.07 4.12
CA GLY A 155 11.15 1.33 5.30
C GLY A 155 9.72 0.83 5.09
N VAL A 156 9.03 0.50 6.19
CA VAL A 156 7.60 0.18 6.14
C VAL A 156 6.81 1.30 6.82
N LEU A 157 5.75 1.80 6.17
CA LEU A 157 4.78 2.72 6.79
C LEU A 157 3.48 1.96 7.09
N LEU A 158 2.93 2.15 8.29
CA LEU A 158 1.66 1.54 8.66
C LEU A 158 0.51 2.54 8.48
N CYS A 159 -0.42 2.21 7.59
CA CYS A 159 -1.54 3.07 7.24
C CYS A 159 -2.72 2.91 8.21
N ALA A 160 -3.16 4.01 8.81
CA ALA A 160 -4.52 4.16 9.26
C ALA A 160 -5.46 4.33 8.07
N MET A 161 -6.71 3.91 8.22
CA MET A 161 -7.75 4.00 7.20
C MET A 161 -8.80 5.03 7.61
N VAL A 162 -9.16 5.92 6.68
CA VAL A 162 -10.27 6.87 6.90
C VAL A 162 -11.56 6.12 7.25
N THR A 163 -11.82 5.03 6.53
CA THR A 163 -12.90 4.10 6.81
C THR A 163 -12.57 2.73 6.23
N THR A 164 -13.04 1.67 6.89
CA THR A 164 -13.06 0.30 6.39
C THR A 164 -14.49 -0.21 6.21
N GLY A 165 -15.50 0.64 6.46
CA GLY A 165 -16.89 0.23 6.59
C GLY A 165 -17.23 -0.49 7.89
N LYS A 166 -16.25 -0.71 8.78
CA LYS A 166 -16.43 -1.36 10.08
C LYS A 166 -16.47 -0.32 11.22
N PRO A 167 -17.26 -0.57 12.29
CA PRO A 167 -17.43 0.40 13.37
C PRO A 167 -16.19 0.56 14.27
N ASP A 168 -15.26 -0.39 14.24
CA ASP A 168 -14.06 -0.43 15.09
C ASP A 168 -12.83 0.26 14.45
N VAL A 169 -12.99 0.90 13.29
CA VAL A 169 -11.86 1.48 12.52
C VAL A 169 -10.96 2.42 13.32
N ASP A 170 -11.52 3.25 14.21
CA ASP A 170 -10.73 4.19 15.00
C ASP A 170 -9.87 3.45 16.05
N GLN A 171 -10.40 2.37 16.65
CA GLN A 171 -9.65 1.50 17.56
C GLN A 171 -8.53 0.75 16.81
N GLN A 172 -8.82 0.26 15.60
CA GLN A 172 -7.85 -0.43 14.76
C GLN A 172 -6.74 0.52 14.27
N ASN A 173 -7.08 1.78 13.96
CA ASN A 173 -6.13 2.84 13.62
C ASN A 173 -5.19 3.15 14.79
N GLU A 174 -5.72 3.27 16.02
CA GLU A 174 -4.89 3.46 17.20
C GLU A 174 -3.92 2.28 17.40
N ARG A 175 -4.39 1.04 17.25
CA ARG A 175 -3.53 -0.16 17.31
C ARG A 175 -2.44 -0.11 16.24
N THR A 176 -2.76 0.34 15.03
CA THR A 176 -1.80 0.49 13.93
C THR A 176 -0.66 1.44 14.32
N PHE A 177 -0.98 2.59 14.93
CA PHE A 177 0.03 3.58 15.35
C PHE A 177 0.89 3.06 16.51
N ARG A 178 0.30 2.33 17.47
CA ARG A 178 1.08 1.69 18.55
C ARG A 178 2.03 0.63 18.01
N LEU A 179 1.58 -0.19 17.06
CA LEU A 179 2.44 -1.16 16.36
C LEU A 179 3.60 -0.47 15.63
N ALA A 180 3.38 0.68 15.02
CA ALA A 180 4.45 1.40 14.35
C ALA A 180 5.56 1.83 15.32
N ALA A 181 5.20 2.23 16.54
CA ALA A 181 6.17 2.53 17.59
C ALA A 181 6.88 1.27 18.12
N GLU A 182 6.13 0.18 18.32
CA GLU A 182 6.67 -1.12 18.76
C GLU A 182 7.71 -1.68 17.78
N TYR A 183 7.49 -1.53 16.47
CA TYR A 183 8.30 -2.13 15.41
C TYR A 183 9.30 -1.18 14.73
N ARG A 184 9.56 -0.01 15.34
CA ARG A 184 10.43 1.02 14.75
C ARG A 184 11.86 0.55 14.54
N LYS A 185 12.38 -0.29 15.44
CA LYS A 185 13.76 -0.80 15.37
C LYS A 185 13.89 -1.97 14.39
N GLU A 186 12.76 -2.52 13.97
CA GLU A 186 12.67 -3.71 13.13
C GLU A 186 12.46 -3.39 11.65
N GLY A 187 12.18 -2.12 11.30
CA GLY A 187 12.04 -1.62 9.94
C GLY A 187 10.82 -0.74 9.68
N VAL A 188 9.94 -0.49 10.67
CA VAL A 188 8.86 0.47 10.52
C VAL A 188 9.41 1.90 10.59
N ALA A 189 9.19 2.67 9.52
CA ALA A 189 9.70 4.03 9.36
C ALA A 189 8.73 5.10 9.86
N GLY A 190 7.43 4.80 9.93
CA GLY A 190 6.41 5.77 10.31
C GLY A 190 4.99 5.27 10.05
N VAL A 191 4.06 6.21 10.00
CA VAL A 191 2.62 5.95 9.79
C VAL A 191 2.06 6.81 8.66
N ASP A 192 0.93 6.39 8.12
CA ASP A 192 0.18 7.11 7.08
C ASP A 192 -1.31 7.16 7.45
N LEU A 193 -2.06 8.07 6.83
CA LEU A 193 -3.53 8.01 6.76
C LEU A 193 -3.94 7.93 5.28
N ALA A 194 -4.67 6.88 4.94
CA ALA A 194 -5.10 6.58 3.57
C ALA A 194 -6.59 6.18 3.50
N GLY A 195 -7.08 5.92 2.29
CA GLY A 195 -8.46 5.53 2.03
C GLY A 195 -9.31 6.67 1.47
N ALA A 196 -10.64 6.55 1.58
CA ALA A 196 -11.58 7.49 0.98
C ALA A 196 -11.57 8.86 1.69
N GLU A 197 -10.70 9.78 1.24
CA GLU A 197 -10.41 11.07 1.88
C GLU A 197 -11.65 11.87 2.32
N THR A 198 -12.69 11.91 1.48
CA THR A 198 -13.90 12.70 1.73
C THR A 198 -14.99 11.96 2.51
N ALA A 199 -14.73 10.72 2.96
CA ALA A 199 -15.72 9.93 3.69
C ALA A 199 -15.96 10.43 5.12
N ARG A 200 -14.97 11.10 5.71
CA ARG A 200 -15.02 11.73 7.04
C ARG A 200 -14.23 13.03 7.04
N PRO A 201 -14.57 14.01 7.90
CA PRO A 201 -13.74 15.20 8.08
C PRO A 201 -12.31 14.83 8.48
N MET A 202 -11.31 15.47 7.86
CA MET A 202 -9.90 15.20 8.20
C MET A 202 -9.59 15.53 9.66
N GLU A 203 -10.26 16.52 10.23
CA GLU A 203 -10.12 16.94 11.63
C GLU A 203 -10.41 15.81 12.63
N ASP A 204 -11.23 14.82 12.28
CA ASP A 204 -11.53 13.64 13.11
C ASP A 204 -10.27 12.86 13.50
N PHE A 205 -9.20 12.94 12.69
CA PHE A 205 -7.95 12.21 12.90
C PHE A 205 -6.94 12.98 13.76
N ARG A 206 -7.28 14.18 14.28
CA ARG A 206 -6.34 14.99 15.08
C ARG A 206 -5.77 14.23 16.28
N THR A 207 -6.60 13.49 17.00
CA THR A 207 -6.17 12.72 18.19
C THR A 207 -5.20 11.59 17.81
N LEU A 208 -5.39 10.99 16.64
CA LEU A 208 -4.50 9.96 16.11
C LEU A 208 -3.11 10.53 15.78
N PHE A 209 -3.02 11.72 15.18
CA PHE A 209 -1.74 12.35 14.91
C PHE A 209 -1.09 13.00 16.15
N GLN A 210 -1.88 13.41 17.14
CA GLN A 210 -1.35 13.71 18.48
C GLN A 210 -0.68 12.48 19.11
N LEU A 211 -1.26 11.28 18.92
CA LEU A 211 -0.61 10.03 19.34
C LEU A 211 0.70 9.77 18.58
N ALA A 212 0.74 10.00 17.26
CA ALA A 212 1.99 9.89 16.49
C ALA A 212 3.09 10.81 17.05
N SER A 213 2.76 12.07 17.35
CA SER A 213 3.69 13.01 17.98
C SER A 213 4.14 12.52 19.36
N ALA A 214 3.23 12.07 20.22
CA ALA A 214 3.56 11.53 21.54
C ALA A 214 4.49 10.30 21.47
N LEU A 215 4.35 9.48 20.43
CA LEU A 215 5.20 8.31 20.16
C LEU A 215 6.46 8.67 19.33
N SER A 216 6.67 9.95 19.00
CA SER A 216 7.77 10.43 18.13
C SER A 216 7.83 9.71 16.78
N LEU A 217 6.68 9.35 16.22
CA LEU A 217 6.56 8.69 14.92
C LEU A 217 6.56 9.71 13.78
N PRO A 218 7.42 9.56 12.77
CA PRO A 218 7.24 10.25 11.50
C PRO A 218 5.91 9.83 10.88
N PHE A 219 5.24 10.77 10.21
CA PHE A 219 4.00 10.48 9.52
C PHE A 219 3.88 11.21 8.19
N THR A 220 3.07 10.62 7.31
CA THR A 220 2.58 11.22 6.06
C THR A 220 1.05 11.12 6.06
N ILE A 221 0.37 11.92 5.23
CA ILE A 221 -1.10 11.97 5.19
C ILE A 221 -1.54 12.17 3.74
N HIS A 222 -2.52 11.38 3.30
CA HIS A 222 -3.27 11.65 2.08
C HIS A 222 -4.14 12.89 2.24
N ALA A 223 -3.85 13.93 1.46
CA ALA A 223 -4.63 15.16 1.49
C ALA A 223 -4.63 15.85 0.12
N GLY A 224 -5.79 16.35 -0.29
CA GLY A 224 -5.96 17.08 -1.55
C GLY A 224 -6.03 16.17 -2.78
N GLU A 225 -6.31 14.88 -2.61
CA GLU A 225 -6.49 13.94 -3.73
C GLU A 225 -7.95 13.98 -4.23
N ALA A 226 -8.89 13.73 -3.33
CA ALA A 226 -10.32 13.83 -3.55
C ALA A 226 -10.95 14.97 -2.75
N GLY A 227 -10.31 15.38 -1.64
CA GLY A 227 -10.64 16.56 -0.87
C GLY A 227 -10.04 17.84 -1.45
N GLY A 228 -10.46 18.98 -0.91
CA GLY A 228 -9.95 20.29 -1.32
C GLY A 228 -8.70 20.72 -0.54
N PRO A 229 -8.19 21.94 -0.82
CA PRO A 229 -7.00 22.50 -0.16
C PRO A 229 -7.15 22.66 1.36
N GLU A 230 -8.36 22.66 1.90
CA GLU A 230 -8.65 22.64 3.33
C GLU A 230 -8.14 21.37 4.03
N ASN A 231 -8.21 20.22 3.35
CA ASN A 231 -7.66 18.97 3.87
C ASN A 231 -6.13 19.06 3.92
N VAL A 232 -5.49 19.57 2.85
CA VAL A 232 -4.03 19.79 2.85
C VAL A 232 -3.61 20.70 4.01
N ARG A 233 -4.35 21.79 4.24
CA ARG A 233 -4.11 22.71 5.36
C ARG A 233 -4.26 22.00 6.71
N THR A 234 -5.30 21.17 6.86
CA THR A 234 -5.56 20.42 8.08
C THR A 234 -4.45 19.40 8.36
N ALA A 235 -4.02 18.65 7.34
CA ALA A 235 -2.91 17.70 7.44
C ALA A 235 -1.61 18.39 7.89
N VAL A 236 -1.26 19.53 7.29
CA VAL A 236 -0.07 20.33 7.70
C VAL A 236 -0.21 20.86 9.13
N ASN A 237 -1.43 21.15 9.60
CA ASN A 237 -1.68 21.63 10.95
C ASN A 237 -1.64 20.51 12.03
N PHE A 238 -1.45 19.24 11.66
CA PHE A 238 -1.29 18.16 12.64
C PHE A 238 0.12 18.07 13.22
N GLY A 239 1.13 18.63 12.56
CA GLY A 239 2.52 18.66 13.01
C GLY A 239 3.48 18.25 11.91
#